data_AF-A0A9P8AI70-F1
#
_entry.id   AF-A0A9P8AI70-F1
#
_cell.length_a   1.000
_cell.length_b   1.000
_cell.length_c   1.000
_cell.angle_alpha   90.00
_cell.angle_beta   90.00
_cell.angle_gamma   90.00
#
_symmetry.space_group_name_H-M   'P 1'
#
loop_
_entity.id
_entity.type
_entity.pdbx_description
1 polymer ?
#
loop_
_entity_poly.entity_id
_entity_poly.type
_entity_poly.pdbx_seq_one_letter_code
_entity_poly.pdbx_strand_id
1 'polypeptide(L)'
;MSNPYPKPPKYPTPQSLPGRLHTLSADQEIKFKQTWAYLLKYYGYPIDFPDEDVQYKECFVASTITQMYDNENGMASTALGRSNTRNSVNSSNSRSTVGSKKLKLGGMFGKKKEVEEKAAPVESARLRKIQTQSSMERYNQVTQPDPKIMAIYSNYYKQTFEHSRWYDDSLDDDTYDDGDNLSLERFVTASTSLTDYGEVYPTGSKAGNGNGNGHGYNGNGNGYNGNNGYSNSGSSTSVHHKNLFPLFSEYDPKTLHKTTFNCVSVDHIDNLLLRFVRARKWDIEKAIGMMSKTLQWRATEYPAYDWTLEGDSTSYVNGSCPGLTKNFTTSKCYLRGTDKEGHPIFIFKAKKHLIGDSPLADTQRFAVLTIEWTKLLLQENIDGVDQCTVFFDLSGFSLKNADYGAIKFLAEIFEAHYPETLGFILIHNAPWIFSTVWNIVKNWLDPVVASKIRFTKDYKDLTKFIEPHYIPDYLGGQDNFNAPYPIPTEKHTVPPRRPDGEFARLMKERDDLFVQFIETTQRWVESVNPEVSSKYLQDKMKLGTDLIWNYRQLDKYIRNPGMYDRNGTLIMEIPRNY
;
A
#
# COMPACT_ATOMS: atom_id res chain seq x y z
N MET A 1 -23.22 -11.64 -23.69
CA MET A 1 -23.32 -12.32 -22.37
C MET A 1 -23.53 -11.24 -21.33
N SER A 2 -24.62 -11.29 -20.58
CA SER A 2 -24.87 -10.36 -19.45
C SER A 2 -23.75 -10.50 -18.43
N ASN A 3 -23.18 -9.38 -17.97
CA ASN A 3 -22.14 -9.36 -16.93
C ASN A 3 -22.64 -10.19 -15.72
N PRO A 4 -21.97 -11.30 -15.35
CA PRO A 4 -22.38 -12.16 -14.23
C PRO A 4 -22.13 -11.49 -12.85
N TYR A 5 -21.47 -10.34 -12.84
CA TYR A 5 -21.29 -9.49 -11.67
C TYR A 5 -22.32 -8.36 -11.75
N PRO A 6 -23.37 -8.37 -10.90
CA PRO A 6 -24.31 -7.25 -10.85
C PRO A 6 -23.53 -5.96 -10.58
N LYS A 7 -23.95 -4.87 -11.21
CA LYS A 7 -23.39 -3.54 -10.92
C LYS A 7 -23.45 -3.33 -9.40
N PRO A 8 -22.36 -2.93 -8.73
CA PRO A 8 -22.43 -2.59 -7.32
C PRO A 8 -23.53 -1.51 -7.16
N PRO A 9 -24.38 -1.62 -6.13
CA PRO A 9 -25.29 -0.54 -5.77
C PRO A 9 -24.52 0.78 -5.73
N LYS A 10 -25.16 1.88 -6.14
CA LYS A 10 -24.71 3.20 -5.67
C LYS A 10 -24.97 3.21 -4.17
N TYR A 11 -23.96 2.82 -3.39
CA TYR A 11 -23.97 2.95 -1.95
C TYR A 11 -24.01 4.46 -1.60
N PRO A 12 -24.60 4.83 -0.45
CA PRO A 12 -24.54 6.21 0.00
C PRO A 12 -23.09 6.69 -0.03
N THR A 13 -22.87 7.96 -0.42
CA THR A 13 -21.60 8.67 -0.23
C THR A 13 -20.93 8.18 1.03
N PRO A 14 -19.64 7.78 0.99
CA PRO A 14 -19.01 6.99 2.05
C PRO A 14 -19.47 7.50 3.40
N GLN A 15 -20.24 6.71 4.13
CA GLN A 15 -20.35 6.89 5.58
C GLN A 15 -18.94 6.60 6.08
N SER A 16 -18.16 7.67 6.10
CA SER A 16 -16.72 7.60 6.07
C SER A 16 -16.24 6.97 7.36
N LEU A 17 -15.77 5.73 7.26
CA LEU A 17 -15.30 4.96 8.41
C LEU A 17 -14.30 5.81 9.22
N PRO A 18 -14.35 5.81 10.55
CA PRO A 18 -13.45 6.62 11.36
C PRO A 18 -11.97 6.33 11.06
N GLY A 19 -11.14 7.37 11.11
CA GLY A 19 -9.69 7.24 10.89
C GLY A 19 -9.30 6.95 9.44
N ARG A 20 -10.18 7.29 8.47
CA ARG A 20 -9.83 7.41 7.05
C ARG A 20 -9.42 8.84 6.74
N LEU A 21 -8.82 9.06 5.57
CA LEU A 21 -8.25 10.36 5.21
C LEU A 21 -9.27 11.51 5.30
N HIS A 22 -10.53 11.24 4.96
CA HIS A 22 -11.65 12.20 5.04
C HIS A 22 -12.27 12.37 6.44
N THR A 23 -11.90 11.54 7.41
CA THR A 23 -12.47 11.48 8.78
C THR A 23 -11.42 11.47 9.87
N LEU A 24 -10.24 11.98 9.55
CA LEU A 24 -9.24 12.24 10.56
C LEU A 24 -9.76 13.31 11.51
N SER A 25 -9.70 13.03 12.81
CA SER A 25 -9.74 14.11 13.79
C SER A 25 -8.49 14.97 13.69
N ALA A 26 -8.51 16.16 14.28
CA ALA A 26 -7.35 17.05 14.25
C ALA A 26 -6.12 16.44 14.97
N ASP A 27 -6.33 15.70 16.07
CA ASP A 27 -5.25 14.96 16.75
C ASP A 27 -4.69 13.82 15.87
N GLN A 28 -5.57 13.10 15.19
CA GLN A 28 -5.18 12.03 14.27
C GLN A 28 -4.38 12.58 13.09
N GLU A 29 -4.79 13.73 12.52
CA GLU A 29 -4.05 14.40 11.46
C GLU A 29 -2.63 14.78 11.92
N ILE A 30 -2.47 15.33 13.12
CA ILE A 30 -1.16 15.70 13.65
C ILE A 30 -0.26 14.46 13.76
N LYS A 31 -0.75 13.36 14.33
CA LYS A 31 0.02 12.11 14.42
C LYS A 31 0.35 11.53 13.04
N PHE A 32 -0.54 11.72 12.08
CA PHE A 32 -0.30 11.32 10.69
C PHE A 32 0.79 12.18 10.03
N LYS A 33 0.79 13.50 10.27
CA LYS A 33 1.88 14.40 9.84
C LYS A 33 3.22 14.01 10.47
N GLN A 34 3.24 13.69 11.75
CA GLN A 34 4.45 13.22 12.43
C GLN A 34 4.99 11.95 11.78
N THR A 35 4.10 10.98 11.50
CA THR A 35 4.45 9.73 10.84
C THR A 35 5.07 9.98 9.46
N TRP A 36 4.46 10.84 8.65
CA TRP A 36 5.02 11.23 7.35
C TRP A 36 6.33 12.00 7.47
N ALA A 37 6.47 12.91 8.45
CA ALA A 37 7.70 13.66 8.69
C ALA A 37 8.88 12.72 9.00
N TYR A 38 8.66 11.70 9.84
CA TYR A 38 9.66 10.67 10.11
C TYR A 38 10.04 9.91 8.83
N LEU A 39 9.07 9.48 8.01
CA LEU A 39 9.33 8.75 6.78
C LEU A 39 10.07 9.61 5.74
N LEU A 40 9.65 10.87 5.54
CA LEU A 40 10.29 11.79 4.58
C LEU A 40 11.75 12.07 4.97
N LYS A 41 12.02 12.36 6.25
CA LYS A 41 13.39 12.54 6.75
C LYS A 41 14.23 11.27 6.66
N TYR A 42 13.64 10.11 6.93
CA TYR A 42 14.32 8.82 6.75
C TYR A 42 14.67 8.55 5.29
N TYR A 43 13.74 8.85 4.38
CA TYR A 43 13.98 8.78 2.93
C TYR A 43 14.86 9.93 2.40
N GLY A 44 15.28 10.85 3.26
CA GLY A 44 16.18 11.95 2.91
C GLY A 44 15.55 13.01 2.01
N TYR A 45 14.21 13.08 1.97
CA TYR A 45 13.51 14.25 1.43
C TYR A 45 13.61 15.40 2.45
N PRO A 46 13.90 16.64 1.99
CA PRO A 46 14.08 17.76 2.88
C PRO A 46 12.78 18.08 3.64
N ILE A 47 12.90 18.40 4.92
CA ILE A 47 11.81 18.93 5.75
C ILE A 47 12.35 20.16 6.49
N ASP A 48 11.70 21.31 6.32
CA ASP A 48 12.14 22.62 6.82
C ASP A 48 11.81 22.85 8.32
N PHE A 49 12.25 21.90 9.15
CA PHE A 49 12.39 22.04 10.59
C PHE A 49 13.26 20.93 11.22
N PRO A 50 13.80 21.15 12.44
CA PRO A 50 14.70 20.20 13.11
C PRO A 50 14.09 18.82 13.38
N ASP A 51 14.96 17.83 13.52
CA ASP A 51 14.59 16.42 13.77
C ASP A 51 13.95 16.23 15.14
N GLU A 52 14.51 16.88 16.15
CA GLU A 52 14.04 16.87 17.52
C GLU A 52 12.63 17.44 17.66
N ASP A 53 12.20 18.31 16.74
CA ASP A 53 10.89 18.95 16.75
C ASP A 53 9.77 18.00 16.26
N VAL A 54 10.09 16.93 15.51
CA VAL A 54 9.10 16.00 14.92
C VAL A 54 8.27 15.29 15.99
N GLN A 55 8.84 15.02 17.16
CA GLN A 55 8.17 14.26 18.23
C GLN A 55 7.07 15.05 18.94
N TYR A 56 7.03 16.37 18.79
CA TYR A 56 6.10 17.24 19.51
C TYR A 56 4.90 17.59 18.65
N LYS A 57 3.68 17.35 19.17
CA LYS A 57 2.45 17.66 18.45
C LYS A 57 2.28 19.16 18.17
N GLU A 58 2.81 20.02 19.06
CA GLU A 58 2.72 21.48 18.94
C GLU A 58 3.56 22.02 17.77
N CYS A 59 4.46 21.20 17.20
CA CYS A 59 5.24 21.51 16.02
C CYS A 59 4.47 21.30 14.69
N PHE A 60 3.18 20.95 14.78
CA PHE A 60 2.29 20.75 13.65
C PHE A 60 0.98 21.50 13.87
N VAL A 61 0.34 21.87 12.76
CA VAL A 61 -1.02 22.42 12.76
C VAL A 61 -1.98 21.42 12.14
N ALA A 62 -3.13 21.21 12.76
CA ALA A 62 -4.23 20.49 12.13
C ALA A 62 -4.89 21.37 11.07
N SER A 63 -5.38 20.76 10.00
CA SER A 63 -6.15 21.41 8.95
C SER A 63 -7.50 21.88 9.47
N THR A 64 -8.02 23.00 8.95
CA THR A 64 -9.40 23.44 9.24
C THR A 64 -10.45 22.36 8.94
N ILE A 65 -10.28 21.55 7.89
CA ILE A 65 -11.25 20.50 7.55
C ILE A 65 -11.36 19.41 8.63
N THR A 66 -10.28 19.06 9.32
CA THR A 66 -10.31 18.07 10.42
C THR A 66 -10.79 18.70 11.73
N GLN A 67 -10.46 19.98 11.96
CA GLN A 67 -11.02 20.74 13.08
C GLN A 67 -12.55 20.92 12.95
N MET A 68 -13.05 21.16 11.74
CA MET A 68 -14.48 21.23 11.46
C MET A 68 -15.16 19.89 11.68
N TYR A 69 -14.56 18.80 11.22
CA TYR A 69 -15.04 17.45 11.50
C TYR A 69 -15.14 17.17 13.00
N ASP A 70 -14.14 17.56 13.79
CA ASP A 70 -14.18 17.43 15.25
C ASP A 70 -15.35 18.20 15.87
N ASN A 71 -15.56 19.46 15.43
CA ASN A 71 -16.66 20.29 15.91
C ASN A 71 -18.03 19.69 15.57
N GLU A 72 -18.20 19.18 14.34
CA GLU A 72 -19.44 18.55 13.88
C GLU A 72 -19.76 17.26 14.64
N ASN A 73 -18.74 16.53 15.10
CA ASN A 73 -18.88 15.27 15.83
C ASN A 73 -18.75 15.42 17.36
N GLY A 74 -18.72 16.66 17.88
CA GLY A 74 -18.64 16.93 19.32
C GLY A 74 -17.35 16.44 19.97
N MET A 75 -16.27 16.30 19.20
CA MET A 75 -14.94 15.96 19.70
C MET A 75 -14.26 17.20 20.32
N ALA A 76 -13.41 16.99 21.31
CA ALA A 76 -12.70 18.11 21.95
C ALA A 76 -11.77 18.79 20.93
N SER A 77 -12.02 20.07 20.63
CA SER A 77 -11.23 20.81 19.65
C SER A 77 -9.77 20.93 20.12
N THR A 78 -8.81 20.47 19.31
CA THR A 78 -7.37 20.75 19.49
C THR A 78 -6.97 22.14 19.00
N ALA A 79 -7.95 22.97 18.62
CA ALA A 79 -7.72 24.36 18.23
C ALA A 79 -6.79 25.01 19.26
N LEU A 80 -5.62 25.46 18.78
CA LEU A 80 -4.69 26.27 19.54
C LEU A 80 -5.51 27.38 20.21
N GLY A 81 -5.75 27.23 21.51
CA GLY A 81 -6.50 28.21 22.27
C GLY A 81 -5.81 29.53 22.04
N ARG A 82 -6.55 30.50 21.46
CA ARG A 82 -6.08 31.88 21.36
C ARG A 82 -5.54 32.25 22.73
N SER A 83 -4.23 32.40 22.83
CA SER A 83 -3.61 32.92 24.03
C SER A 83 -4.16 34.34 24.17
N ASN A 84 -5.07 34.52 25.14
CA ASN A 84 -5.49 35.85 25.56
C ASN A 84 -4.23 36.57 26.03
N THR A 85 -3.69 37.43 25.17
CA THR A 85 -2.66 38.40 25.51
C THR A 85 -3.28 39.44 26.40
N ARG A 86 -3.34 39.16 27.72
CA ARG A 86 -3.41 40.12 28.83
C ARG A 86 -3.55 39.36 30.14
N ASN A 87 -2.44 39.12 30.83
CA ASN A 87 -2.20 39.67 32.18
C ASN A 87 -0.96 39.06 32.86
N SER A 88 -0.05 39.98 33.19
CA SER A 88 0.88 40.05 34.32
C SER A 88 1.48 38.78 34.93
N VAL A 89 2.81 38.77 34.88
CA VAL A 89 3.73 38.29 35.91
C VAL A 89 3.26 38.73 37.31
N ASN A 90 2.81 37.79 38.15
CA ASN A 90 3.21 37.63 39.56
C ASN A 90 2.37 36.60 40.34
N SER A 91 3.11 35.80 41.12
CA SER A 91 2.82 35.20 42.43
C SER A 91 1.71 34.14 42.63
N SER A 92 2.20 33.03 43.21
CA SER A 92 1.71 32.29 44.39
C SER A 92 0.52 31.34 44.29
N ASN A 93 0.82 30.07 44.63
CA ASN A 93 0.04 29.13 45.41
C ASN A 93 -1.33 29.62 45.92
N SER A 94 -2.40 28.98 45.46
CA SER A 94 -3.49 28.58 46.36
C SER A 94 -4.28 27.41 45.80
N ARG A 95 -4.45 26.39 46.66
CA ARG A 95 -5.39 25.28 46.49
C ARG A 95 -6.82 25.84 46.51
N SER A 96 -7.66 25.37 45.60
CA SER A 96 -9.10 25.34 45.81
C SER A 96 -9.66 23.96 45.44
N THR A 97 -10.01 23.22 46.49
CA THR A 97 -10.84 22.02 46.48
C THR A 97 -12.25 22.32 45.97
N VAL A 98 -12.70 21.62 44.93
CA VAL A 98 -14.13 21.39 44.67
C VAL A 98 -14.32 19.90 44.43
N GLY A 99 -14.98 19.25 45.39
CA GLY A 99 -15.25 17.83 45.38
C GLY A 99 -16.41 17.47 44.45
N SER A 100 -16.19 16.48 43.61
CA SER A 100 -17.25 15.66 43.01
C SER A 100 -17.01 14.21 43.41
N LYS A 101 -17.98 13.64 44.11
CA LYS A 101 -17.94 12.29 44.68
C LYS A 101 -17.84 11.24 43.56
N LYS A 102 -16.67 10.56 43.45
CA LYS A 102 -16.54 9.31 42.70
C LYS A 102 -17.06 8.14 43.55
N LEU A 103 -18.10 7.48 43.05
CA LEU A 103 -18.49 6.13 43.48
C LEU A 103 -17.30 5.18 43.25
N LYS A 104 -16.80 4.57 44.33
CA LYS A 104 -15.80 3.49 44.27
C LYS A 104 -16.53 2.19 43.92
N LEU A 105 -16.36 1.71 42.69
CA LEU A 105 -16.52 0.29 42.39
C LEU A 105 -15.13 -0.34 42.42
N GLY A 106 -14.92 -1.27 43.35
CA GLY A 106 -13.67 -2.00 43.51
C GLY A 106 -13.42 -2.93 42.33
N GLY A 107 -12.22 -2.81 41.75
CA GLY A 107 -11.71 -3.74 40.74
C GLY A 107 -10.20 -3.59 40.66
N MET A 108 -9.48 -4.65 41.04
CA MET A 108 -8.02 -4.76 40.87
C MET A 108 -7.68 -4.76 39.38
N PHE A 109 -7.34 -3.59 38.83
CA PHE A 109 -6.61 -3.49 37.57
C PHE A 109 -5.47 -2.49 37.76
N GLY A 110 -4.25 -2.92 37.41
CA GLY A 110 -3.05 -2.11 37.50
C GLY A 110 -3.24 -0.77 36.80
N LYS A 111 -2.81 0.31 37.46
CA LYS A 111 -2.72 1.64 36.84
C LYS A 111 -1.87 1.53 35.58
N LYS A 112 -2.49 1.64 34.39
CA LYS A 112 -1.75 2.08 33.20
C LYS A 112 -1.16 3.43 33.55
N LYS A 113 0.17 3.55 33.54
CA LYS A 113 0.84 4.85 33.44
C LYS A 113 0.37 5.45 32.12
N GLU A 114 -0.48 6.47 32.15
CA GLU A 114 -0.60 7.38 31.02
C GLU A 114 0.80 7.96 30.79
N VAL A 115 1.34 7.73 29.60
CA VAL A 115 2.58 8.38 29.18
C VAL A 115 2.19 9.83 28.95
N GLU A 116 2.64 10.71 29.84
CA GLU A 116 2.42 12.15 29.71
C GLU A 116 3.12 12.61 28.42
N GLU A 117 2.36 13.10 27.44
CA GLU A 117 2.92 13.65 26.21
C GLU A 117 3.84 14.83 26.57
N LYS A 118 5.10 14.77 26.13
CA LYS A 118 6.06 15.85 26.38
C LYS A 118 5.66 17.07 25.54
N ALA A 119 5.59 18.24 26.18
CA ALA A 119 5.43 19.50 25.47
C ALA A 119 6.73 19.88 24.73
N ALA A 120 6.60 20.55 23.58
CA ALA A 120 7.73 21.14 22.88
C ALA A 120 8.53 22.10 23.78
N PRO A 121 9.88 22.10 23.70
CA PRO A 121 10.70 23.10 24.37
C PRO A 121 10.34 24.52 23.92
N VAL A 122 10.41 25.49 24.84
CA VAL A 122 10.15 26.92 24.54
C VAL A 122 11.06 27.45 23.43
N GLU A 123 12.26 26.88 23.30
CA GLU A 123 13.26 27.26 22.30
C GLU A 123 13.01 26.64 20.91
N SER A 124 12.01 25.77 20.76
CA SER A 124 11.68 25.12 19.49
C SER A 124 11.53 26.16 18.38
N ALA A 125 12.37 26.04 17.35
CA ALA A 125 12.34 26.92 16.19
C ALA A 125 11.05 26.73 15.41
N ARG A 126 10.58 25.48 15.30
CA ARG A 126 9.33 25.14 14.61
C ARG A 126 8.11 25.74 15.30
N LEU A 127 8.03 25.65 16.62
CA LEU A 127 6.94 26.24 17.39
C LEU A 127 6.88 27.77 17.20
N ARG A 128 8.04 28.44 17.27
CA ARG A 128 8.13 29.90 17.01
C ARG A 128 7.72 30.25 15.59
N LYS A 129 8.10 29.45 14.59
CA LYS A 129 7.68 29.63 13.19
C LYS A 129 6.17 29.56 13.05
N ILE A 130 5.52 28.57 13.67
CA ILE A 130 4.05 28.44 13.67
C ILE A 130 3.39 29.69 14.27
N GLN A 131 3.86 30.13 15.44
CA GLN A 131 3.26 31.27 16.14
C GLN A 131 3.43 32.61 15.40
N THR A 132 4.52 32.79 14.66
CA THR A 132 4.88 34.08 14.05
C THR A 132 4.57 34.18 12.57
N GLN A 133 4.54 33.07 11.83
CA GLN A 133 4.44 33.08 10.36
C GLN A 133 3.11 32.55 9.82
N SER A 134 2.20 32.05 10.68
CA SER A 134 0.91 31.49 10.25
C SER A 134 0.07 32.43 9.38
N SER A 135 0.03 33.74 9.67
CA SER A 135 -0.74 34.72 8.88
C SER A 135 -0.06 35.10 7.55
N MET A 136 1.24 34.84 7.42
CA MET A 136 2.05 35.17 6.24
C MET A 136 2.14 34.01 5.25
N GLU A 137 1.85 32.76 5.68
CA GLU A 137 1.85 31.61 4.78
C GLU A 137 0.89 31.82 3.60
N ARG A 138 1.33 31.42 2.42
CA ARG A 138 0.54 31.43 1.19
C ARG A 138 0.51 30.02 0.63
N TYR A 139 -0.69 29.58 0.27
CA TYR A 139 -0.87 28.32 -0.43
C TYR A 139 -0.30 28.43 -1.84
N ASN A 140 0.56 27.48 -2.20
CA ASN A 140 1.13 27.35 -3.52
C ASN A 140 0.87 25.91 -3.98
N GLN A 141 -0.02 25.71 -4.95
CA GLN A 141 -0.31 24.36 -5.44
C GLN A 141 0.92 23.74 -6.11
N VAL A 142 1.16 22.46 -5.86
CA VAL A 142 2.15 21.67 -6.61
C VAL A 142 1.48 21.22 -7.89
N THR A 143 1.91 21.75 -9.03
CA THR A 143 1.34 21.45 -10.36
C THR A 143 2.32 20.73 -11.27
N GLN A 144 3.61 20.78 -10.94
CA GLN A 144 4.69 20.10 -11.63
C GLN A 144 5.71 19.61 -10.60
N PRO A 145 6.45 18.52 -10.89
CA PRO A 145 7.49 18.00 -10.01
C PRO A 145 8.60 19.03 -9.70
N ASP A 146 8.90 19.27 -8.42
CA ASP A 146 10.10 20.02 -8.05
C ASP A 146 11.39 19.28 -8.52
N PRO A 147 12.31 19.95 -9.24
CA PRO A 147 13.51 19.31 -9.77
C PRO A 147 14.42 18.68 -8.70
N LYS A 148 14.45 19.19 -7.47
CA LYS A 148 15.26 18.63 -6.38
C LYS A 148 14.63 17.36 -5.83
N ILE A 149 13.32 17.33 -5.67
CA ILE A 149 12.60 16.13 -5.22
C ILE A 149 12.68 15.05 -6.31
N MET A 150 12.49 15.43 -7.58
CA MET A 150 12.68 14.53 -8.72
C MET A 150 14.11 13.98 -8.77
N ALA A 151 15.13 14.80 -8.49
CA ALA A 151 16.51 14.31 -8.44
C ALA A 151 16.75 13.28 -7.33
N ILE A 152 16.11 13.40 -6.15
CA ILE A 152 16.21 12.37 -5.10
C ILE A 152 15.50 11.09 -5.56
N TYR A 153 14.27 11.22 -6.07
CA TYR A 153 13.46 10.10 -6.55
C TYR A 153 14.15 9.32 -7.70
N SER A 154 14.66 10.06 -8.69
CA SER A 154 15.35 9.50 -9.86
C SER A 154 16.79 9.09 -9.55
N ASN A 155 17.66 10.02 -9.14
CA ASN A 155 19.09 9.76 -9.11
C ASN A 155 19.53 8.93 -7.91
N TYR A 156 18.98 9.20 -6.72
CA TYR A 156 19.36 8.46 -5.52
C TYR A 156 18.64 7.11 -5.43
N TYR A 157 17.32 7.13 -5.63
CA TYR A 157 16.48 5.94 -5.47
C TYR A 157 16.33 5.09 -6.72
N LYS A 158 16.63 5.62 -7.91
CA LYS A 158 16.50 4.89 -9.19
C LYS A 158 15.07 4.39 -9.42
N GLN A 159 14.09 5.24 -9.09
CA GLN A 159 12.66 4.87 -9.11
C GLN A 159 11.91 5.31 -10.34
N THR A 160 12.47 6.20 -11.15
CA THR A 160 11.86 6.64 -12.40
C THR A 160 11.77 5.50 -13.41
N PHE A 161 10.86 5.66 -14.37
CA PHE A 161 10.66 4.76 -15.49
C PHE A 161 11.97 4.43 -16.21
N GLU A 162 12.83 5.42 -16.43
CA GLU A 162 14.18 5.28 -17.05
C GLU A 162 15.11 4.31 -16.32
N HIS A 163 14.84 4.03 -15.04
CA HIS A 163 15.61 3.07 -14.23
C HIS A 163 14.86 1.75 -14.02
N SER A 164 13.68 1.61 -14.61
CA SER A 164 12.84 0.44 -14.48
C SER A 164 13.26 -0.66 -15.47
N ARG A 165 12.94 -1.92 -15.13
CA ARG A 165 13.19 -3.08 -16.02
C ARG A 165 12.39 -3.06 -17.33
N TRP A 166 11.42 -2.14 -17.44
CA TRP A 166 10.53 -2.03 -18.59
C TRP A 166 10.94 -0.91 -19.55
N TYR A 167 11.97 -0.16 -19.22
CA TYR A 167 12.46 0.92 -20.08
C TYR A 167 13.27 0.36 -21.25
N ASP A 168 12.98 0.93 -22.43
CA ASP A 168 13.66 0.68 -23.69
C ASP A 168 13.67 2.03 -24.42
N ASP A 169 14.84 2.46 -24.89
CA ASP A 169 15.03 3.73 -25.61
C ASP A 169 14.13 3.83 -26.85
N SER A 170 13.71 2.69 -27.43
CA SER A 170 12.78 2.68 -28.57
C SER A 170 11.35 3.17 -28.22
N LEU A 171 11.00 3.22 -26.94
CA LEU A 171 9.69 3.71 -26.47
C LEU A 171 9.62 5.24 -26.41
N ASP A 172 10.76 5.93 -26.52
CA ASP A 172 10.86 7.38 -26.53
C ASP A 172 10.72 7.99 -27.94
N ASP A 173 10.53 7.17 -28.98
CA ASP A 173 10.34 7.67 -30.34
C ASP A 173 8.92 8.21 -30.52
N ASP A 174 8.80 9.54 -30.54
CA ASP A 174 7.57 10.33 -30.67
C ASP A 174 6.83 10.15 -32.02
N THR A 175 7.14 9.12 -32.80
CA THR A 175 6.37 8.80 -34.01
C THR A 175 5.04 8.13 -33.62
N TYR A 176 4.05 8.96 -33.31
CA TYR A 176 2.64 8.59 -33.38
C TYR A 176 2.31 8.21 -34.83
N ASP A 177 2.46 6.94 -35.18
CA ASP A 177 1.85 6.39 -36.40
C ASP A 177 0.50 5.78 -36.00
N ASP A 178 -0.55 6.62 -36.08
CA ASP A 178 -1.93 6.15 -36.15
C ASP A 178 -2.11 5.36 -37.45
N GLY A 179 -1.81 4.07 -37.40
CA GLY A 179 -1.85 3.21 -38.57
C GLY A 179 -2.06 1.76 -38.19
N ASP A 180 -3.32 1.34 -38.12
CA ASP A 180 -3.71 -0.05 -38.29
C ASP A 180 -2.94 -0.66 -39.47
N ASN A 181 -2.02 -1.58 -39.21
CA ASN A 181 -1.76 -2.70 -40.11
C ASN A 181 -1.18 -3.90 -39.36
N LEU A 182 -2.05 -4.89 -39.21
CA LEU A 182 -1.70 -6.29 -39.19
C LEU A 182 -0.72 -6.61 -40.33
N SER A 183 0.53 -6.91 -39.99
CA SER A 183 1.32 -7.87 -40.77
C SER A 183 2.25 -8.65 -39.85
N LEU A 184 1.77 -9.84 -39.47
CA LEU A 184 2.63 -11.01 -39.32
C LEU A 184 3.47 -11.12 -40.59
N GLU A 185 4.78 -10.88 -40.52
CA GLU A 185 5.73 -11.70 -41.26
C GLU A 185 7.13 -11.66 -40.66
N ARG A 186 7.64 -12.87 -40.50
CA ARG A 186 8.88 -13.26 -39.86
C ARG A 186 9.93 -13.34 -40.95
N PHE A 187 10.98 -12.51 -40.90
CA PHE A 187 12.20 -12.80 -41.65
C PHE A 187 13.20 -13.51 -40.74
N VAL A 188 13.17 -14.83 -40.87
CA VAL A 188 14.33 -15.70 -40.69
C VAL A 188 15.28 -15.41 -41.84
N THR A 189 16.53 -15.04 -41.54
CA THR A 189 17.65 -15.34 -42.43
C THR A 189 18.61 -16.27 -41.71
N ALA A 190 18.84 -17.39 -42.38
CA ALA A 190 19.54 -18.55 -41.89
C ALA A 190 21.04 -18.31 -41.70
N SER A 191 21.56 -19.14 -40.81
CA SER A 191 22.95 -19.50 -40.57
C SER A 191 23.83 -19.67 -41.82
N THR A 192 25.05 -19.14 -41.74
CA THR A 192 26.25 -19.83 -42.24
C THR A 192 27.26 -19.94 -41.10
N SER A 193 27.51 -21.19 -40.70
CA SER A 193 28.53 -21.67 -39.78
C SER A 193 29.92 -21.71 -40.43
N LEU A 194 30.96 -21.46 -39.64
CA LEU A 194 32.34 -22.04 -39.64
C LEU A 194 33.29 -20.99 -39.04
N THR A 195 34.13 -21.17 -38.02
CA THR A 195 34.45 -22.22 -37.03
C THR A 195 35.56 -21.59 -36.16
N ASP A 196 35.61 -21.94 -34.86
CA ASP A 196 36.80 -21.99 -33.97
C ASP A 196 37.58 -20.69 -33.65
N TYR A 197 38.02 -20.35 -32.43
CA TYR A 197 38.44 -21.13 -31.26
C TYR A 197 38.03 -20.42 -29.95
N GLY A 198 37.93 -21.20 -28.87
CA GLY A 198 37.50 -20.75 -27.55
C GLY A 198 38.54 -20.14 -26.61
N GLU A 199 38.09 -20.09 -25.36
CA GLU A 199 38.82 -20.04 -24.09
C GLU A 199 39.13 -18.69 -23.40
N VAL A 200 38.42 -18.54 -22.26
CA VAL A 200 38.96 -18.34 -20.91
C VAL A 200 39.50 -16.94 -20.55
N TYR A 201 38.76 -16.30 -19.65
CA TYR A 201 39.25 -15.26 -18.75
C TYR A 201 40.39 -15.76 -17.86
N PRO A 202 41.45 -14.97 -17.65
CA PRO A 202 42.22 -15.04 -16.42
C PRO A 202 42.11 -13.74 -15.61
N THR A 203 41.72 -13.92 -14.36
CA THR A 203 41.99 -13.03 -13.22
C THR A 203 43.50 -12.90 -12.97
N GLY A 204 44.01 -11.71 -12.61
CA GLY A 204 45.37 -11.61 -12.06
C GLY A 204 46.01 -10.21 -11.98
N SER A 205 45.83 -9.60 -10.81
CA SER A 205 46.65 -8.59 -10.09
C SER A 205 48.06 -8.16 -10.57
N LYS A 206 48.33 -6.87 -10.29
CA LYS A 206 49.59 -6.17 -9.88
C LYS A 206 50.52 -5.52 -10.93
N ALA A 207 50.59 -4.19 -10.76
CA ALA A 207 51.76 -3.30 -10.70
C ALA A 207 52.77 -3.22 -11.87
N GLY A 208 52.94 -2.01 -12.42
CA GLY A 208 54.07 -1.65 -13.27
C GLY A 208 54.00 -0.19 -13.73
N ASN A 209 54.93 0.61 -13.23
CA ASN A 209 55.14 2.04 -13.51
C ASN A 209 55.62 2.26 -14.96
N GLY A 210 55.16 3.31 -15.65
CA GLY A 210 55.60 3.61 -17.02
C GLY A 210 55.10 4.95 -17.55
N ASN A 211 55.97 5.96 -17.46
CA ASN A 211 55.82 7.33 -17.93
C ASN A 211 55.86 7.42 -19.48
N GLY A 212 55.04 8.27 -20.10
CA GLY A 212 55.06 8.46 -21.56
C GLY A 212 54.13 9.56 -22.07
N ASN A 213 54.67 10.76 -22.23
CA ASN A 213 54.08 11.93 -22.89
C ASN A 213 53.61 11.65 -24.33
N GLY A 214 52.58 12.39 -24.78
CA GLY A 214 52.67 13.03 -26.10
C GLY A 214 51.42 13.05 -26.98
N HIS A 215 50.86 14.26 -27.10
CA HIS A 215 50.28 14.86 -28.31
C HIS A 215 48.83 14.53 -28.66
N GLY A 216 48.00 15.57 -28.55
CA GLY A 216 46.64 15.59 -29.05
C GLY A 216 46.56 15.92 -30.53
N TYR A 217 45.37 15.71 -31.08
CA TYR A 217 44.83 16.50 -32.18
C TYR A 217 43.33 16.69 -32.00
N ASN A 218 42.93 17.92 -32.31
CA ASN A 218 41.62 18.52 -32.33
C ASN A 218 40.63 17.76 -33.25
N GLY A 219 39.38 17.63 -32.82
CA GLY A 219 38.24 17.24 -33.64
C GLY A 219 37.00 18.00 -33.19
N ASN A 220 36.85 19.22 -33.70
CA ASN A 220 35.76 20.14 -33.40
C ASN A 220 34.48 19.73 -34.17
N GLY A 221 33.38 19.68 -33.42
CA GLY A 221 31.96 19.83 -33.76
C GLY A 221 31.43 19.68 -35.20
N ASN A 222 30.34 18.91 -35.31
CA ASN A 222 29.07 19.52 -35.68
C ASN A 222 27.90 18.75 -35.08
N GLY A 223 27.06 19.47 -34.34
CA GLY A 223 25.96 18.93 -33.57
C GLY A 223 24.69 18.68 -34.38
N TYR A 224 23.88 17.76 -33.85
CA TYR A 224 22.44 17.80 -33.99
C TYR A 224 21.85 17.71 -32.58
N ASN A 225 21.11 18.75 -32.24
CA ASN A 225 20.52 19.00 -30.95
C ASN A 225 19.07 18.49 -31.00
N GLY A 226 18.76 17.51 -30.16
CA GLY A 226 17.44 16.92 -30.01
C GLY A 226 17.36 16.22 -28.66
N ASN A 227 17.63 16.97 -27.59
CA ASN A 227 17.59 16.47 -26.22
C ASN A 227 16.48 17.20 -25.47
N ASN A 228 15.38 16.49 -25.19
CA ASN A 228 14.45 16.82 -24.11
C ASN A 228 14.46 15.71 -23.04
N GLY A 229 15.64 15.12 -22.81
CA GLY A 229 15.91 14.30 -21.64
C GLY A 229 16.33 15.20 -20.48
N TYR A 230 15.78 14.97 -19.29
CA TYR A 230 16.14 15.68 -18.06
C TYR A 230 17.58 15.35 -17.61
N SER A 231 18.58 15.82 -18.35
CA SER A 231 19.98 15.79 -17.89
C SER A 231 20.21 16.99 -16.96
N ASN A 232 19.79 16.87 -15.71
CA ASN A 232 20.22 17.79 -14.66
C ASN A 232 21.36 17.13 -13.87
N SER A 233 22.61 17.49 -14.19
CA SER A 233 23.83 17.05 -13.52
C SER A 233 24.02 17.68 -12.12
N GLY A 234 22.93 18.01 -11.44
CA GLY A 234 22.95 18.43 -10.04
C GLY A 234 22.92 17.22 -9.13
N SER A 235 24.05 16.89 -8.51
CA SER A 235 24.07 15.98 -7.36
C SER A 235 23.28 16.63 -6.21
N SER A 236 21.96 16.44 -6.18
CA SER A 236 21.16 16.68 -4.97
C SER A 236 21.59 15.66 -3.93
N THR A 237 22.27 16.12 -2.88
CA THR A 237 22.68 15.29 -1.76
C THR A 237 21.43 14.91 -0.95
N SER A 238 21.02 13.63 -0.94
CA SER A 238 20.06 13.13 0.04
C SER A 238 20.75 13.01 1.40
N VAL A 239 20.12 13.52 2.45
CA VAL A 239 20.61 13.37 3.83
C VAL A 239 19.66 12.43 4.54
N HIS A 240 20.10 11.20 4.83
CA HIS A 240 19.27 10.23 5.53
C HIS A 240 19.41 10.38 7.03
N HIS A 241 18.29 10.64 7.70
CA HIS A 241 18.27 10.81 9.14
C HIS A 241 18.08 9.45 9.84
N LYS A 242 19.00 8.51 9.64
CA LYS A 242 18.88 7.13 10.17
C LYS A 242 18.82 7.04 11.70
N ASN A 243 19.34 8.05 12.40
CA ASN A 243 19.35 8.13 13.86
C ASN A 243 18.12 8.85 14.44
N LEU A 244 17.25 9.41 13.58
CA LEU A 244 16.01 10.09 14.00
C LEU A 244 15.07 9.14 14.75
N PHE A 245 15.10 7.87 14.36
CA PHE A 245 14.34 6.80 14.98
C PHE A 245 15.25 5.58 15.09
N PRO A 246 15.51 5.02 16.30
CA PRO A 246 16.45 3.91 16.44
C PRO A 246 16.15 2.73 15.50
N LEU A 247 14.86 2.43 15.30
CA LEU A 247 14.39 1.36 14.42
C LEU A 247 14.76 1.56 12.94
N PHE A 248 14.97 2.80 12.48
CA PHE A 248 15.39 3.06 11.10
C PHE A 248 16.81 2.60 10.79
N SER A 249 17.65 2.41 11.80
CA SER A 249 19.01 1.89 11.62
C SER A 249 19.04 0.42 11.17
N GLU A 250 17.95 -0.32 11.38
CA GLU A 250 17.83 -1.75 11.06
C GLU A 250 17.54 -2.01 9.57
N TYR A 251 17.02 -1.01 8.85
CA TYR A 251 16.52 -1.20 7.49
C TYR A 251 17.28 -0.33 6.47
N ASP A 252 17.37 -0.84 5.23
CA ASP A 252 17.90 -0.08 4.11
C ASP A 252 16.85 0.90 3.55
N PRO A 253 17.14 2.22 3.51
CA PRO A 253 16.18 3.21 3.02
C PRO A 253 15.76 2.98 1.56
N LYS A 254 16.64 2.45 0.70
CA LYS A 254 16.31 2.18 -0.71
C LYS A 254 15.28 1.08 -0.84
N THR A 255 15.45 0.00 -0.10
CA THR A 255 14.53 -1.13 -0.05
C THR A 255 13.14 -0.69 0.46
N LEU A 256 13.08 0.04 1.58
CA LEU A 256 11.81 0.51 2.13
C LEU A 256 11.12 1.53 1.23
N HIS A 257 11.88 2.47 0.67
CA HIS A 257 11.35 3.46 -0.28
C HIS A 257 10.74 2.77 -1.50
N LYS A 258 11.52 1.92 -2.20
CA LYS A 258 11.05 1.17 -3.36
C LYS A 258 9.79 0.37 -3.07
N THR A 259 9.78 -0.34 -1.95
CA THR A 259 8.64 -1.19 -1.59
C THR A 259 7.39 -0.38 -1.26
N THR A 260 7.53 0.80 -0.63
CA THR A 260 6.40 1.69 -0.33
C THR A 260 5.66 2.09 -1.60
N PHE A 261 6.37 2.49 -2.65
CA PHE A 261 5.74 2.89 -3.92
C PHE A 261 5.25 1.70 -4.74
N ASN A 262 5.91 0.54 -4.65
CA ASN A 262 5.43 -0.71 -5.26
C ASN A 262 4.12 -1.21 -4.62
N CYS A 263 3.84 -0.85 -3.38
CA CYS A 263 2.57 -1.19 -2.72
C CYS A 263 1.37 -0.37 -3.22
N VAL A 264 1.60 0.72 -3.95
CA VAL A 264 0.52 1.59 -4.43
C VAL A 264 -0.09 0.99 -5.69
N SER A 265 -1.30 0.44 -5.54
CA SER A 265 -2.07 -0.16 -6.63
C SER A 265 -3.41 0.56 -6.83
N VAL A 266 -4.51 -0.03 -6.34
CA VAL A 266 -5.88 0.53 -6.39
C VAL A 266 -6.30 1.25 -5.10
N ASP A 267 -5.36 1.38 -4.17
CA ASP A 267 -5.53 1.89 -2.82
C ASP A 267 -4.67 3.15 -2.60
N HIS A 268 -5.18 4.09 -1.81
CA HIS A 268 -4.51 5.37 -1.59
C HIS A 268 -3.22 5.15 -0.77
N ILE A 269 -2.10 5.74 -1.19
CA ILE A 269 -0.82 5.62 -0.47
C ILE A 269 -0.92 6.04 1.00
N ASP A 270 -1.73 7.07 1.30
CA ASP A 270 -2.03 7.45 2.68
C ASP A 270 -2.83 6.40 3.44
N ASN A 271 -3.80 5.73 2.82
CA ASN A 271 -4.55 4.70 3.51
C ASN A 271 -3.68 3.46 3.79
N LEU A 272 -2.73 3.14 2.90
CA LEU A 272 -1.69 2.13 3.19
C LEU A 272 -1.00 2.45 4.53
N LEU A 273 -0.54 3.68 4.73
CA LEU A 273 0.10 4.09 5.98
C LEU A 273 -0.88 4.12 7.16
N LEU A 274 -2.09 4.67 6.96
CA LEU A 274 -3.11 4.78 8.00
C LEU A 274 -3.54 3.42 8.55
N ARG A 275 -3.49 2.33 7.76
CA ARG A 275 -3.74 0.97 8.27
C ARG A 275 -2.79 0.60 9.42
N PHE A 276 -1.50 0.90 9.29
CA PHE A 276 -0.51 0.64 10.34
C PHE A 276 -0.71 1.56 11.55
N VAL A 277 -0.99 2.84 11.31
CA VAL A 277 -1.25 3.82 12.37
C VAL A 277 -2.48 3.44 13.19
N ARG A 278 -3.59 3.04 12.53
CA ARG A 278 -4.80 2.55 13.20
C ARG A 278 -4.54 1.26 13.98
N ALA A 279 -3.87 0.28 13.38
CA ALA A 279 -3.54 -1.00 14.03
C ALA A 279 -2.63 -0.84 15.26
N ARG A 280 -1.90 0.28 15.36
CA ARG A 280 -1.06 0.62 16.52
C ARG A 280 -1.65 1.74 17.37
N LYS A 281 -2.95 2.01 17.23
CA LYS A 281 -3.71 2.96 18.07
C LYS A 281 -3.06 4.34 18.09
N TRP A 282 -2.57 4.77 16.93
CA TRP A 282 -1.90 6.06 16.74
C TRP A 282 -0.58 6.22 17.51
N ASP A 283 0.04 5.11 17.94
CA ASP A 283 1.41 5.07 18.44
C ASP A 283 2.38 5.08 17.25
N ILE A 284 3.00 6.24 17.01
CA ILE A 284 3.82 6.52 15.81
C ILE A 284 5.02 5.56 15.72
N GLU A 285 5.71 5.35 16.83
CA GLU A 285 6.87 4.44 16.93
C GLU A 285 6.49 3.03 16.50
N LYS A 286 5.43 2.48 17.12
CA LYS A 286 4.99 1.12 16.82
C LYS A 286 4.43 0.99 15.41
N ALA A 287 3.77 2.04 14.90
CA ALA A 287 3.24 2.06 13.54
C ALA A 287 4.37 2.00 12.51
N ILE A 288 5.38 2.86 12.64
CA ILE A 288 6.57 2.87 11.79
C ILE A 288 7.31 1.53 11.89
N GLY A 289 7.48 0.99 13.11
CA GLY A 289 8.10 -0.32 13.32
C GLY A 289 7.39 -1.46 12.58
N MET A 290 6.07 -1.52 12.68
CA MET A 290 5.26 -2.52 11.99
C MET A 290 5.32 -2.36 10.46
N MET A 291 5.25 -1.12 9.97
CA MET A 291 5.31 -0.83 8.54
C MET A 291 6.68 -1.19 7.95
N SER A 292 7.78 -0.75 8.57
CA SER A 292 9.14 -1.06 8.11
C SER A 292 9.39 -2.56 8.03
N LYS A 293 8.99 -3.31 9.07
CA LYS A 293 9.05 -4.79 9.06
C LYS A 293 8.22 -5.38 7.91
N THR A 294 7.04 -4.84 7.65
CA THR A 294 6.16 -5.32 6.57
C THR A 294 6.73 -5.02 5.20
N LEU A 295 7.27 -3.83 4.98
CA LEU A 295 7.92 -3.47 3.72
C LEU A 295 9.15 -4.34 3.46
N GLN A 296 9.97 -4.60 4.49
CA GLN A 296 11.10 -5.54 4.38
C GLN A 296 10.61 -6.97 4.03
N TRP A 297 9.60 -7.47 4.73
CA TRP A 297 9.01 -8.79 4.47
C TRP A 297 8.47 -8.91 3.04
N ARG A 298 7.78 -7.88 2.54
CA ARG A 298 7.26 -7.77 1.15
C ARG A 298 8.36 -7.67 0.10
N ALA A 299 9.56 -7.26 0.47
CA ALA A 299 10.69 -7.10 -0.44
C ALA A 299 11.58 -8.34 -0.51
N THR A 300 11.73 -9.08 0.60
CA THR A 300 12.73 -10.16 0.69
C THR A 300 12.16 -11.54 0.97
N GLU A 301 11.27 -11.67 1.95
CA GLU A 301 10.78 -13.00 2.36
C GLU A 301 9.64 -13.48 1.44
N TYR A 302 8.70 -12.58 1.15
CA TYR A 302 7.55 -12.83 0.28
C TYR A 302 7.47 -11.66 -0.70
N PRO A 303 8.13 -11.74 -1.87
CA PRO A 303 8.18 -10.66 -2.88
C PRO A 303 6.79 -10.45 -3.53
N ALA A 304 5.88 -9.89 -2.76
CA ALA A 304 4.44 -9.87 -3.03
C ALA A 304 4.12 -9.08 -4.30
N TYR A 305 4.87 -8.01 -4.57
CA TYR A 305 4.75 -7.23 -5.80
C TYR A 305 5.08 -8.08 -7.03
N ASP A 306 6.25 -8.73 -7.05
CA ASP A 306 6.67 -9.55 -8.19
C ASP A 306 5.74 -10.74 -8.43
N TRP A 307 5.31 -11.41 -7.35
CA TRP A 307 4.34 -12.49 -7.48
C TRP A 307 2.98 -12.04 -8.00
N THR A 308 2.54 -10.84 -7.64
CA THR A 308 1.28 -10.26 -8.14
C THR A 308 1.38 -9.97 -9.63
N LEU A 309 2.54 -9.48 -10.09
CA LEU A 309 2.81 -9.24 -11.52
C LEU A 309 2.94 -10.54 -12.33
N GLU A 310 3.62 -11.55 -11.80
CA GLU A 310 3.81 -12.86 -12.46
C GLU A 310 2.50 -13.67 -12.52
N GLY A 311 1.69 -13.60 -11.46
CA GLY A 311 0.44 -14.34 -11.32
C GLY A 311 0.62 -15.85 -11.17
N ASP A 312 -0.41 -16.60 -11.56
CA ASP A 312 -0.44 -18.07 -11.49
C ASP A 312 -0.14 -18.76 -12.83
N SER A 313 -0.30 -18.03 -13.93
CA SER A 313 -0.22 -18.56 -15.29
C SER A 313 1.15 -19.11 -15.65
N THR A 314 2.22 -18.40 -15.30
CA THR A 314 3.60 -18.81 -15.56
C THR A 314 3.87 -20.17 -14.95
N SER A 315 3.61 -20.30 -13.63
CA SER A 315 3.80 -21.55 -12.88
C SER A 315 2.95 -22.70 -13.41
N TYR A 316 1.74 -22.43 -13.90
CA TYR A 316 0.87 -23.45 -14.51
C TYR A 316 1.45 -23.96 -15.83
N VAL A 317 1.83 -23.05 -16.73
CA VAL A 317 2.22 -23.38 -18.11
C VAL A 317 3.59 -24.07 -18.14
N ASN A 318 4.56 -23.58 -17.37
CA ASN A 318 5.92 -24.13 -17.37
C ASN A 318 6.13 -25.25 -16.31
N GLY A 319 5.19 -25.45 -15.40
CA GLY A 319 5.28 -26.44 -14.33
C GLY A 319 6.29 -26.12 -13.21
N SER A 320 6.75 -24.87 -13.08
CA SER A 320 7.83 -24.48 -12.15
C SER A 320 7.42 -24.56 -10.66
N CYS A 321 6.14 -24.37 -10.35
CA CYS A 321 5.61 -24.42 -8.98
C CYS A 321 4.35 -25.31 -8.92
N PRO A 322 4.53 -26.65 -8.83
CA PRO A 322 3.41 -27.59 -8.92
C PRO A 322 2.45 -27.50 -7.73
N GLY A 323 2.91 -27.19 -6.51
CA GLY A 323 2.04 -27.02 -5.34
C GLY A 323 1.18 -25.76 -5.43
N LEU A 324 1.77 -24.65 -5.91
CA LEU A 324 1.04 -23.42 -6.22
C LEU A 324 -0.07 -23.68 -7.26
N THR A 325 0.30 -24.32 -8.36
CA THR A 325 -0.63 -24.72 -9.43
C THR A 325 -1.73 -25.63 -8.90
N LYS A 326 -1.39 -26.61 -8.06
CA LYS A 326 -2.36 -27.51 -7.42
C LYS A 326 -3.34 -26.75 -6.53
N ASN A 327 -2.84 -25.80 -5.72
CA ASN A 327 -3.70 -24.99 -4.86
C ASN A 327 -4.77 -24.24 -5.66
N PHE A 328 -4.43 -23.67 -6.81
CA PHE A 328 -5.40 -22.99 -7.68
C PHE A 328 -6.34 -23.96 -8.41
N THR A 329 -5.81 -25.00 -9.05
CA THR A 329 -6.60 -25.93 -9.89
C THR A 329 -7.65 -26.73 -9.12
N THR A 330 -7.47 -26.94 -7.82
CA THR A 330 -8.52 -27.56 -6.96
C THR A 330 -9.80 -26.72 -6.86
N SER A 331 -9.79 -25.46 -7.29
CA SER A 331 -10.93 -24.54 -7.23
C SER A 331 -11.48 -24.46 -5.79
N LYS A 332 -10.55 -24.36 -4.82
CA LYS A 332 -10.85 -24.32 -3.38
C LYS A 332 -11.23 -22.92 -2.90
N CYS A 333 -11.02 -21.89 -3.69
CA CYS A 333 -11.40 -20.53 -3.35
C CYS A 333 -11.86 -19.71 -4.56
N TYR A 334 -12.61 -18.65 -4.29
CA TYR A 334 -13.06 -17.69 -5.28
C TYR A 334 -13.58 -16.42 -4.60
N LEU A 335 -13.67 -15.32 -5.35
CA LEU A 335 -14.26 -14.06 -4.93
C LEU A 335 -15.64 -13.91 -5.55
N ARG A 336 -16.64 -13.59 -4.74
CA ARG A 336 -18.02 -13.48 -5.23
C ARG A 336 -18.89 -12.61 -4.32
N GLY A 337 -19.48 -11.57 -4.91
CA GLY A 337 -20.43 -10.70 -4.21
C GLY A 337 -19.78 -9.88 -3.09
N THR A 338 -20.65 -9.25 -2.29
CA THR A 338 -20.26 -8.44 -1.14
C THR A 338 -21.06 -8.86 0.10
N ASP A 339 -20.52 -8.60 1.27
CA ASP A 339 -21.30 -8.65 2.50
C ASP A 339 -22.22 -7.41 2.59
N LYS A 340 -23.02 -7.35 3.67
CA LYS A 340 -23.95 -6.25 3.94
C LYS A 340 -23.27 -4.93 4.29
N GLU A 341 -21.96 -4.94 4.58
CA GLU A 341 -21.13 -3.74 4.80
C GLU A 341 -20.42 -3.31 3.50
N GLY A 342 -20.63 -4.03 2.38
CA GLY A 342 -20.05 -3.73 1.07
C GLY A 342 -18.71 -4.40 0.83
N HIS A 343 -18.14 -5.14 1.79
CA HIS A 343 -16.84 -5.80 1.61
C HIS A 343 -16.94 -6.94 0.60
N PRO A 344 -16.01 -7.04 -0.39
CA PRO A 344 -15.87 -8.23 -1.22
C PRO A 344 -15.76 -9.49 -0.37
N ILE A 345 -16.41 -10.58 -0.81
CA ILE A 345 -16.37 -11.85 -0.10
C ILE A 345 -15.40 -12.80 -0.79
N PHE A 346 -14.32 -13.15 -0.09
CA PHE A 346 -13.43 -14.24 -0.43
C PHE A 346 -13.94 -15.54 0.19
N ILE A 347 -14.39 -16.49 -0.63
CA ILE A 347 -14.92 -17.78 -0.19
C ILE A 347 -13.84 -18.85 -0.31
N PHE A 348 -13.60 -19.61 0.75
CA PHE A 348 -12.68 -20.74 0.81
C PHE A 348 -13.39 -22.01 1.25
N LYS A 349 -13.44 -23.02 0.37
CA LYS A 349 -14.04 -24.35 0.62
C LYS A 349 -13.02 -25.27 1.28
N ALA A 350 -13.05 -25.36 2.61
CA ALA A 350 -12.04 -26.06 3.39
C ALA A 350 -11.95 -27.57 3.06
N LYS A 351 -13.07 -28.22 2.71
CA LYS A 351 -13.10 -29.62 2.25
C LYS A 351 -12.14 -29.92 1.09
N LYS A 352 -11.90 -28.94 0.22
CA LYS A 352 -11.02 -29.08 -0.97
C LYS A 352 -9.55 -28.81 -0.67
N HIS A 353 -9.21 -28.38 0.54
CA HIS A 353 -7.84 -28.14 0.95
C HIS A 353 -7.29 -29.40 1.63
N LEU A 354 -6.38 -30.13 0.98
CA LEU A 354 -5.69 -31.26 1.58
C LEU A 354 -4.24 -30.88 1.87
N ILE A 355 -3.76 -31.19 3.07
CA ILE A 355 -2.41 -30.84 3.53
C ILE A 355 -1.33 -31.45 2.59
N GLY A 356 -1.59 -32.65 2.05
CA GLY A 356 -0.67 -33.35 1.17
C GLY A 356 -0.64 -32.86 -0.28
N ASP A 357 -1.50 -31.92 -0.68
CA ASP A 357 -1.58 -31.45 -2.07
C ASP A 357 -0.42 -30.51 -2.47
N SER A 358 0.18 -29.83 -1.50
CA SER A 358 1.17 -28.78 -1.75
C SER A 358 2.14 -28.63 -0.58
N PRO A 359 3.44 -28.42 -0.83
CA PRO A 359 4.36 -27.96 0.19
C PRO A 359 3.87 -26.67 0.86
N LEU A 360 4.27 -26.46 2.13
CA LEU A 360 3.86 -25.28 2.89
C LEU A 360 4.27 -23.97 2.20
N ALA A 361 5.49 -23.87 1.68
CA ALA A 361 5.98 -22.67 0.99
C ALA A 361 5.10 -22.29 -0.21
N ASP A 362 4.68 -23.27 -1.01
CA ASP A 362 3.77 -23.06 -2.15
C ASP A 362 2.37 -22.65 -1.69
N THR A 363 1.89 -23.21 -0.57
CA THR A 363 0.61 -22.83 0.05
C THR A 363 0.67 -21.40 0.63
N GLN A 364 1.80 -21.00 1.20
CA GLN A 364 2.02 -19.63 1.68
C GLN A 364 2.08 -18.63 0.52
N ARG A 365 2.78 -18.96 -0.58
CA ARG A 365 2.76 -18.17 -1.81
C ARG A 365 1.35 -18.03 -2.39
N PHE A 366 0.59 -19.12 -2.44
CA PHE A 366 -0.82 -19.11 -2.82
C PHE A 366 -1.65 -18.17 -1.95
N ALA A 367 -1.48 -18.21 -0.63
CA ALA A 367 -2.19 -17.34 0.30
C ALA A 367 -1.86 -15.85 0.06
N VAL A 368 -0.57 -15.51 -0.04
CA VAL A 368 -0.12 -14.13 -0.31
C VAL A 368 -0.66 -13.61 -1.63
N LEU A 369 -0.53 -14.39 -2.73
CA LEU A 369 -1.02 -13.99 -4.04
C LEU A 369 -2.55 -13.80 -4.04
N THR A 370 -3.28 -14.66 -3.32
CA THR A 370 -4.73 -14.53 -3.20
C THR A 370 -5.13 -13.28 -2.41
N ILE A 371 -4.39 -12.92 -1.36
CA ILE A 371 -4.62 -11.67 -0.61
C ILE A 371 -4.34 -10.46 -1.50
N GLU A 372 -3.22 -10.43 -2.22
CA GLU A 372 -2.87 -9.30 -3.10
C GLU A 372 -3.88 -9.13 -4.24
N TRP A 373 -4.33 -10.22 -4.87
CA TRP A 373 -5.40 -10.11 -5.87
C TRP A 373 -6.73 -9.68 -5.26
N THR A 374 -7.06 -10.12 -4.05
CA THR A 374 -8.26 -9.66 -3.36
C THR A 374 -8.20 -8.15 -3.08
N LYS A 375 -7.02 -7.63 -2.75
CA LYS A 375 -6.80 -6.19 -2.56
C LYS A 375 -7.09 -5.37 -3.82
N LEU A 376 -6.88 -5.92 -5.02
CA LEU A 376 -7.22 -5.25 -6.28
C LEU A 376 -8.73 -5.01 -6.46
N LEU A 377 -9.58 -5.67 -5.66
CA LEU A 377 -11.03 -5.42 -5.65
C LEU A 377 -11.47 -4.39 -4.62
N LEU A 378 -10.56 -3.88 -3.77
CA LEU A 378 -10.88 -2.85 -2.79
C LEU A 378 -10.95 -1.50 -3.52
N GLN A 379 -12.12 -0.88 -3.55
CA GLN A 379 -12.37 0.35 -4.31
C GLN A 379 -12.59 1.54 -3.39
N GLU A 380 -11.65 1.78 -2.47
CA GLU A 380 -11.74 2.86 -1.47
C GLU A 380 -12.14 4.22 -2.07
N ASN A 381 -11.61 4.56 -3.25
CA ASN A 381 -11.88 5.85 -3.91
C ASN A 381 -13.25 5.92 -4.61
N ILE A 382 -13.96 4.80 -4.79
CA ILE A 382 -15.24 4.71 -5.51
C ILE A 382 -16.37 4.48 -4.53
N ASP A 383 -16.29 3.44 -3.70
CA ASP A 383 -17.36 3.01 -2.79
C ASP A 383 -16.98 3.09 -1.30
N GLY A 384 -15.76 3.53 -0.98
CA GLY A 384 -15.27 3.63 0.39
C GLY A 384 -14.87 2.28 1.01
N VAL A 385 -14.86 1.21 0.22
CA VAL A 385 -14.59 -0.15 0.70
C VAL A 385 -13.10 -0.45 0.67
N ASP A 386 -12.53 -0.70 1.85
CA ASP A 386 -11.10 -0.95 2.00
C ASP A 386 -10.79 -2.22 2.83
N GLN A 387 -11.79 -3.08 3.03
CA GLN A 387 -11.68 -4.36 3.72
C GLN A 387 -12.36 -5.49 2.95
N CYS A 388 -11.98 -6.73 3.26
CA CYS A 388 -12.55 -7.95 2.69
C CYS A 388 -13.15 -8.83 3.78
N THR A 389 -14.27 -9.48 3.48
CA THR A 389 -14.80 -10.57 4.30
C THR A 389 -14.27 -11.91 3.82
N VAL A 390 -13.75 -12.71 4.75
CA VAL A 390 -13.23 -14.05 4.48
C VAL A 390 -14.25 -15.08 4.96
N PHE A 391 -14.78 -15.88 4.05
CA PHE A 391 -15.75 -16.92 4.34
C PHE A 391 -15.10 -18.30 4.17
N PHE A 392 -14.79 -18.94 5.30
CA PHE A 392 -14.42 -20.35 5.35
C PHE A 392 -15.67 -21.25 5.43
N ASP A 393 -15.94 -21.97 4.34
CA ASP A 393 -16.96 -23.03 4.29
C ASP A 393 -16.35 -24.36 4.74
N LEU A 394 -16.74 -24.81 5.94
CA LEU A 394 -16.27 -26.07 6.54
C LEU A 394 -17.23 -27.24 6.26
N SER A 395 -18.18 -27.09 5.33
CA SER A 395 -19.07 -28.19 4.93
C SER A 395 -18.26 -29.38 4.40
N GLY A 396 -18.32 -30.50 5.13
CA GLY A 396 -17.55 -31.71 4.83
C GLY A 396 -16.06 -31.65 5.19
N PHE A 397 -15.66 -30.70 6.06
CA PHE A 397 -14.32 -30.63 6.64
C PHE A 397 -14.00 -31.89 7.48
N SER A 398 -12.75 -32.33 7.41
CA SER A 398 -12.18 -33.44 8.19
C SER A 398 -10.76 -33.09 8.66
N LEU A 399 -10.15 -33.92 9.51
CA LEU A 399 -8.78 -33.69 9.99
C LEU A 399 -7.73 -33.68 8.86
N LYS A 400 -7.99 -34.30 7.70
CA LYS A 400 -7.10 -34.22 6.53
C LYS A 400 -7.00 -32.81 5.93
N ASN A 401 -7.95 -31.95 6.29
CA ASN A 401 -8.04 -30.57 5.85
C ASN A 401 -7.43 -29.57 6.86
N ALA A 402 -7.04 -30.04 8.06
CA ALA A 402 -6.55 -29.20 9.15
C ALA A 402 -5.07 -28.83 8.97
N ASP A 403 -4.77 -27.99 7.98
CA ASP A 403 -3.41 -27.48 7.75
C ASP A 403 -3.02 -26.43 8.78
N TYR A 404 -2.49 -26.90 9.91
CA TYR A 404 -2.00 -26.04 10.99
C TYR A 404 -0.89 -25.09 10.53
N GLY A 405 -0.07 -25.46 9.54
CA GLY A 405 0.99 -24.61 9.01
C GLY A 405 0.42 -23.41 8.26
N ALA A 406 -0.52 -23.66 7.34
CA ALA A 406 -1.20 -22.61 6.60
C ALA A 406 -2.07 -21.73 7.51
N ILE A 407 -2.81 -22.32 8.46
CA ILE A 407 -3.66 -21.56 9.39
C ILE A 407 -2.81 -20.65 10.28
N LYS A 408 -1.69 -21.16 10.81
CA LYS A 408 -0.76 -20.36 11.63
C LYS A 408 -0.17 -19.21 10.82
N PHE A 409 0.28 -19.49 9.60
CA PHE A 409 0.80 -18.46 8.70
C PHE A 409 -0.24 -17.36 8.41
N LEU A 410 -1.49 -17.73 8.11
CA LEU A 410 -2.57 -16.76 7.89
C LEU A 410 -2.82 -15.88 9.12
N ALA A 411 -2.85 -16.46 10.32
CA ALA A 411 -2.98 -15.71 11.56
C ALA A 411 -1.83 -14.69 11.73
N GLU A 412 -0.59 -15.14 11.50
CA GLU A 412 0.61 -14.30 11.63
C GLU A 412 0.61 -13.14 10.61
N ILE A 413 0.32 -13.39 9.32
CA ILE A 413 0.38 -12.32 8.31
C ILE A 413 -0.77 -11.32 8.43
N PHE A 414 -1.98 -11.75 8.84
CA PHE A 414 -3.09 -10.81 9.03
C PHE A 414 -2.85 -9.86 10.21
N GLU A 415 -2.22 -10.35 11.28
CA GLU A 415 -1.81 -9.52 12.41
C GLU A 415 -0.65 -8.60 12.04
N ALA A 416 0.39 -9.13 11.38
CA ALA A 416 1.68 -8.46 11.25
C ALA A 416 1.85 -7.63 9.98
N HIS A 417 1.26 -8.06 8.85
CA HIS A 417 1.60 -7.57 7.51
C HIS A 417 0.41 -7.04 6.71
N TYR A 418 -0.83 -7.42 7.08
CA TYR A 418 -2.05 -6.93 6.45
C TYR A 418 -3.02 -6.28 7.46
N PRO A 419 -2.56 -5.31 8.28
CA PRO A 419 -3.40 -4.68 9.28
C PRO A 419 -4.63 -4.01 8.66
N GLU A 420 -5.75 -4.04 9.39
CA GLU A 420 -6.98 -3.33 9.01
C GLU A 420 -7.55 -3.71 7.63
N THR A 421 -7.19 -4.87 7.06
CA THR A 421 -7.70 -5.36 5.75
C THR A 421 -8.90 -6.32 5.88
N LEU A 422 -9.12 -6.90 7.05
CA LEU A 422 -10.22 -7.84 7.32
C LEU A 422 -11.46 -7.11 7.83
N GLY A 423 -12.61 -7.36 7.20
CA GLY A 423 -13.94 -7.04 7.72
C GLY A 423 -14.39 -8.14 8.69
N PHE A 424 -15.10 -9.15 8.19
CA PHE A 424 -15.44 -10.37 8.96
C PHE A 424 -14.63 -11.59 8.54
N ILE A 425 -14.45 -12.52 9.47
CA ILE A 425 -14.08 -13.90 9.17
C ILE A 425 -15.27 -14.79 9.52
N LEU A 426 -15.98 -15.31 8.51
CA LEU A 426 -17.07 -16.24 8.70
C LEU A 426 -16.54 -17.67 8.72
N ILE A 427 -16.74 -18.38 9.84
CA ILE A 427 -16.50 -19.81 9.95
C ILE A 427 -17.86 -20.51 9.87
N HIS A 428 -18.18 -21.04 8.70
CA HIS A 428 -19.49 -21.61 8.42
C HIS A 428 -19.50 -23.14 8.51
N ASN A 429 -20.58 -23.69 9.06
CA ASN A 429 -20.85 -25.13 9.12
C ASN A 429 -19.66 -25.93 9.68
N ALA A 430 -19.05 -25.43 10.74
CA ALA A 430 -17.95 -26.10 11.42
C ALA A 430 -18.43 -27.42 12.06
N PRO A 431 -17.92 -28.59 11.63
CA PRO A 431 -18.30 -29.87 12.22
C PRO A 431 -17.77 -29.99 13.66
N TRP A 432 -18.34 -30.89 14.47
CA TRP A 432 -17.94 -31.08 15.87
C TRP A 432 -16.42 -31.29 16.05
N ILE A 433 -15.77 -31.98 15.10
CA ILE A 433 -14.33 -32.23 15.09
C ILE A 433 -13.48 -30.95 14.94
N PHE A 434 -14.05 -29.88 14.37
CA PHE A 434 -13.37 -28.58 14.26
C PHE A 434 -13.07 -27.97 15.62
N SER A 435 -13.82 -28.33 16.67
CA SER A 435 -13.54 -27.86 18.04
C SER A 435 -12.10 -28.17 18.50
N THR A 436 -11.54 -29.32 18.10
CA THR A 436 -10.15 -29.68 18.37
C THR A 436 -9.17 -28.74 17.67
N VAL A 437 -9.43 -28.43 16.39
CA VAL A 437 -8.61 -27.49 15.60
C VAL A 437 -8.69 -26.08 16.21
N TRP A 438 -9.90 -25.62 16.50
CA TRP A 438 -10.16 -24.30 17.06
C TRP A 438 -9.47 -24.08 18.41
N ASN A 439 -9.41 -25.12 19.27
CA ASN A 439 -8.72 -25.02 20.56
C ASN A 439 -7.23 -24.72 20.45
N ILE A 440 -6.61 -25.06 19.32
CA ILE A 440 -5.22 -24.72 19.00
C ILE A 440 -5.18 -23.33 18.35
N VAL A 441 -5.95 -23.15 17.28
CA VAL A 441 -5.94 -21.94 16.43
C VAL A 441 -6.23 -20.67 17.21
N LYS A 442 -7.18 -20.71 18.16
CA LYS A 442 -7.55 -19.53 18.96
C LYS A 442 -6.39 -18.90 19.74
N ASN A 443 -5.34 -19.67 20.03
CA ASN A 443 -4.16 -19.18 20.75
C ASN A 443 -3.14 -18.49 19.83
N TRP A 444 -3.31 -18.58 18.52
CA TRP A 444 -2.48 -17.89 17.52
C TRP A 444 -3.08 -16.56 17.06
N LEU A 445 -4.35 -16.32 17.37
CA LEU A 445 -5.06 -15.13 16.92
C LEU A 445 -4.83 -14.00 17.92
N ASP A 446 -4.38 -12.86 17.43
CA ASP A 446 -4.39 -11.64 18.21
C ASP A 446 -5.84 -11.22 18.53
N PRO A 447 -6.07 -10.43 19.60
CA PRO A 447 -7.42 -10.03 20.00
C PRO A 447 -8.22 -9.32 18.91
N VAL A 448 -7.57 -8.56 18.01
CA VAL A 448 -8.24 -7.85 16.92
C VAL A 448 -8.76 -8.84 15.88
N VAL A 449 -7.92 -9.75 15.37
CA VAL A 449 -8.38 -10.77 14.41
C VAL A 449 -9.41 -11.69 15.04
N ALA A 450 -9.21 -12.14 16.29
CA ALA A 450 -10.17 -12.98 17.01
C ALA A 450 -11.55 -12.30 17.13
N SER A 451 -11.59 -10.98 17.35
CA SER A 451 -12.83 -10.21 17.46
C SER A 451 -13.63 -10.11 16.16
N LYS A 452 -13.01 -10.39 14.99
CA LYS A 452 -13.64 -10.37 13.67
C LYS A 452 -14.27 -11.71 13.26
N ILE A 453 -14.01 -12.77 14.03
CA ILE A 453 -14.53 -14.12 13.73
C ILE A 453 -16.00 -14.24 14.11
N ARG A 454 -16.81 -14.77 13.19
CA ARG A 454 -18.23 -15.08 13.39
C ARG A 454 -18.49 -16.52 12.98
N PHE A 455 -19.00 -17.32 13.91
CA PHE A 455 -19.45 -18.67 13.63
C PHE A 455 -20.88 -18.64 13.09
N THR A 456 -21.12 -19.32 11.97
CA THR A 456 -22.46 -19.46 11.38
C THR A 456 -22.75 -20.95 11.15
N LYS A 457 -23.98 -21.39 11.40
CA LYS A 457 -24.35 -22.81 11.30
C LYS A 457 -25.25 -23.13 10.11
N ASP A 458 -26.12 -22.20 9.75
CA ASP A 458 -27.15 -22.41 8.74
C ASP A 458 -27.35 -21.15 7.88
N TYR A 459 -28.24 -21.27 6.90
CA TYR A 459 -28.66 -20.17 6.03
C TYR A 459 -29.10 -18.92 6.81
N LYS A 460 -29.87 -19.10 7.89
CA LYS A 460 -30.38 -17.98 8.69
C LYS A 460 -29.24 -17.20 9.34
N ASP A 461 -28.19 -17.88 9.80
CA ASP A 461 -27.00 -17.21 10.30
C ASP A 461 -26.24 -16.46 9.20
N LEU A 462 -26.08 -17.05 8.01
CA LEU A 462 -25.41 -16.39 6.89
C LEU A 462 -26.13 -15.11 6.44
N THR A 463 -27.47 -15.11 6.40
CA THR A 463 -28.27 -13.93 6.00
C THR A 463 -28.13 -12.73 6.94
N LYS A 464 -27.50 -12.88 8.11
CA LYS A 464 -27.14 -11.75 8.98
C LYS A 464 -26.00 -10.92 8.41
N PHE A 465 -25.15 -11.52 7.55
CA PHE A 465 -23.94 -10.90 7.03
C PHE A 465 -23.95 -10.76 5.51
N ILE A 466 -24.57 -11.68 4.78
CA ILE A 466 -24.53 -11.75 3.31
C ILE A 466 -25.96 -11.74 2.79
N GLU A 467 -26.22 -11.00 1.71
CA GLU A 467 -27.52 -11.04 1.05
C GLU A 467 -27.78 -12.39 0.37
N PRO A 468 -29.03 -12.91 0.35
CA PRO A 468 -29.35 -14.24 -0.18
C PRO A 468 -28.82 -14.55 -1.60
N HIS A 469 -28.76 -13.54 -2.48
CA HIS A 469 -28.28 -13.69 -3.86
C HIS A 469 -26.76 -13.79 -4.00
N TYR A 470 -26.00 -13.58 -2.93
CA TYR A 470 -24.56 -13.86 -2.85
C TYR A 470 -24.24 -15.08 -1.99
N ILE A 471 -25.25 -15.73 -1.39
CA ILE A 471 -25.07 -16.98 -0.66
C ILE A 471 -25.16 -18.15 -1.67
N PRO A 472 -24.22 -19.11 -1.65
CA PRO A 472 -24.30 -20.29 -2.51
C PRO A 472 -25.60 -21.08 -2.33
N ASP A 473 -26.17 -21.56 -3.44
CA ASP A 473 -27.42 -22.32 -3.49
C ASP A 473 -27.40 -23.59 -2.62
N TYR A 474 -26.27 -24.32 -2.60
CA TYR A 474 -26.07 -25.50 -1.77
C TYR A 474 -26.02 -25.20 -0.27
N LEU A 475 -25.95 -23.92 0.12
CA LEU A 475 -26.08 -23.42 1.49
C LEU A 475 -27.45 -22.76 1.75
N GLY A 476 -28.41 -22.93 0.84
CA GLY A 476 -29.76 -22.37 0.92
C GLY A 476 -29.93 -20.97 0.32
N GLY A 477 -28.88 -20.42 -0.30
CA GLY A 477 -28.94 -19.13 -1.00
C GLY A 477 -29.48 -19.22 -2.42
N GLN A 478 -29.23 -18.17 -3.21
CA GLN A 478 -29.69 -18.07 -4.60
C GLN A 478 -28.52 -17.99 -5.60
N ASP A 479 -27.27 -17.96 -5.14
CA ASP A 479 -26.11 -17.92 -6.02
C ASP A 479 -25.74 -19.33 -6.50
N ASN A 480 -26.00 -19.61 -7.78
CA ASN A 480 -25.65 -20.88 -8.41
C ASN A 480 -24.24 -20.85 -9.03
N PHE A 481 -23.42 -19.85 -8.69
CA PHE A 481 -22.06 -19.72 -9.20
C PHE A 481 -21.19 -20.88 -8.76
N ASN A 482 -20.84 -21.74 -9.72
CA ASN A 482 -19.73 -22.66 -9.59
C ASN A 482 -18.46 -21.94 -10.08
N ALA A 483 -17.41 -21.94 -9.28
CA ALA A 483 -16.18 -21.20 -9.56
C ALA A 483 -15.06 -22.16 -10.02
N PRO A 484 -15.10 -22.70 -11.25
CA PRO A 484 -14.00 -23.48 -11.76
C PRO A 484 -12.78 -22.59 -11.93
N TYR A 485 -11.60 -23.16 -11.69
CA TYR A 485 -10.34 -22.49 -12.00
C TYR A 485 -10.23 -22.23 -13.51
N PRO A 486 -10.11 -20.96 -13.97
CA PRO A 486 -9.95 -20.65 -15.38
C PRO A 486 -8.52 -20.99 -15.80
N ILE A 487 -8.38 -22.11 -16.53
CA ILE A 487 -7.09 -22.64 -16.98
C ILE A 487 -6.35 -21.58 -17.82
N PRO A 488 -5.13 -21.18 -17.42
CA PRO A 488 -4.31 -20.28 -18.20
C PRO A 488 -3.73 -21.00 -19.43
N THR A 489 -3.22 -20.20 -20.36
CA THR A 489 -2.58 -20.62 -21.61
C THR A 489 -1.33 -19.76 -21.78
N GLU A 490 -0.47 -20.05 -22.75
CA GLU A 490 0.76 -19.25 -22.98
C GLU A 490 0.50 -17.75 -23.07
N LYS A 491 -0.60 -17.32 -23.72
CA LYS A 491 -0.99 -15.90 -23.80
C LYS A 491 -1.18 -15.19 -22.45
N HIS A 492 -1.42 -15.95 -21.37
CA HIS A 492 -1.63 -15.41 -20.03
C HIS A 492 -0.33 -15.31 -19.22
N THR A 493 0.79 -15.80 -19.76
CA THR A 493 2.13 -15.75 -19.10
C THR A 493 2.87 -14.43 -19.33
N VAL A 494 2.24 -13.52 -20.07
CA VAL A 494 2.70 -12.17 -20.36
C VAL A 494 1.55 -11.18 -20.15
N PRO A 495 1.85 -9.87 -19.94
CA PRO A 495 0.81 -8.85 -19.85
C PRO A 495 -0.04 -8.76 -21.14
N PRO A 496 -1.34 -8.41 -21.04
CA PRO A 496 -2.24 -8.30 -22.19
C PRO A 496 -1.76 -7.38 -23.31
N ARG A 497 -1.07 -6.29 -22.96
CA ARG A 497 -0.56 -5.30 -23.91
C ARG A 497 0.96 -5.20 -23.78
N ARG A 498 1.63 -5.12 -24.93
CA ARG A 498 3.08 -4.88 -24.97
C ARG A 498 3.36 -3.42 -24.64
N PRO A 499 4.51 -3.11 -24.02
CA PRO A 499 5.00 -1.74 -23.90
C PRO A 499 4.96 -1.01 -25.26
N ASP A 500 4.39 0.19 -25.25
CA ASP A 500 4.28 1.12 -26.38
C ASP A 500 4.47 2.57 -25.87
N GLY A 501 4.36 3.56 -26.75
CA GLY A 501 4.50 4.97 -26.36
C GLY A 501 3.49 5.42 -25.28
N GLU A 502 2.28 4.86 -25.29
CA GLU A 502 1.28 5.14 -24.24
C GLU A 502 1.71 4.54 -22.89
N PHE A 503 2.29 3.35 -22.88
CA PHE A 503 2.88 2.78 -21.66
C PHE A 503 4.00 3.69 -21.11
N ALA A 504 4.92 4.15 -21.97
CA ALA A 504 5.98 5.06 -21.55
C ALA A 504 5.41 6.37 -21.00
N ARG A 505 4.41 6.96 -21.66
CA ARG A 505 3.68 8.15 -21.20
C ARG A 505 3.06 7.95 -19.81
N LEU A 506 2.37 6.82 -19.60
CA LEU A 506 1.72 6.48 -18.33
C LEU A 506 2.74 6.24 -17.20
N MET A 507 3.89 5.65 -17.51
CA MET A 507 4.96 5.43 -16.53
C MET A 507 5.61 6.75 -16.12
N LYS A 508 5.92 7.65 -17.09
CA LYS A 508 6.42 9.01 -16.80
C LYS A 508 5.39 9.84 -16.01
N GLU A 509 4.11 9.77 -16.38
CA GLU A 509 3.03 10.40 -15.62
C GLU A 509 2.97 9.86 -14.18
N ARG A 510 3.19 8.56 -13.98
CA ARG A 510 3.22 7.95 -12.64
C ARG A 510 4.36 8.50 -11.79
N ASP A 511 5.55 8.65 -12.36
CA ASP A 511 6.70 9.24 -11.68
C ASP A 511 6.39 10.68 -11.25
N ASP A 512 5.83 11.48 -12.15
CA ASP A 512 5.43 12.86 -11.88
C ASP A 512 4.40 12.93 -10.75
N LEU A 513 3.39 12.06 -10.77
CA LEU A 513 2.37 11.99 -9.73
C LEU A 513 2.98 11.62 -8.36
N PHE A 514 3.94 10.68 -8.32
CA PHE A 514 4.61 10.34 -7.08
C PHE A 514 5.46 11.49 -6.54
N VAL A 515 6.22 12.18 -7.39
CA VAL A 515 7.03 13.32 -6.95
C VAL A 515 6.15 14.47 -6.46
N GLN A 516 5.07 14.79 -7.17
CA GLN A 516 4.09 15.78 -6.72
C GLN A 516 3.43 15.38 -5.40
N PHE A 517 3.13 14.09 -5.20
CA PHE A 517 2.59 13.60 -3.93
C PHE A 517 3.58 13.78 -2.78
N ILE A 518 4.86 13.43 -2.97
CA ILE A 518 5.92 13.60 -1.96
C ILE A 518 6.06 15.07 -1.57
N GLU A 519 6.14 15.96 -2.56
CA GLU A 519 6.27 17.40 -2.33
C GLU A 519 5.03 17.98 -1.64
N THR A 520 3.83 17.59 -2.07
CA THR A 520 2.58 18.01 -1.41
C THR A 520 2.52 17.51 0.03
N THR A 521 3.01 16.29 0.30
CA THR A 521 3.16 15.73 1.65
C THR A 521 4.10 16.59 2.49
N GLN A 522 5.26 16.97 1.95
CA GLN A 522 6.21 17.85 2.61
C GLN A 522 5.55 19.18 2.96
N ARG A 523 4.91 19.85 2.00
CA ARG A 523 4.23 21.14 2.21
C ARG A 523 3.09 21.04 3.23
N TRP A 524 2.33 19.96 3.22
CA TRP A 524 1.28 19.69 4.22
C TRP A 524 1.84 19.50 5.64
N VAL A 525 2.93 18.75 5.77
CA VAL A 525 3.67 18.54 7.02
C VAL A 525 4.26 19.86 7.55
N GLU A 526 4.84 20.66 6.66
CA GLU A 526 5.51 21.92 6.98
C GLU A 526 4.57 23.10 7.16
N SER A 527 3.30 22.99 6.76
CA SER A 527 2.34 24.08 6.87
C SER A 527 2.20 24.57 8.31
N VAL A 528 2.08 25.88 8.47
CA VAL A 528 1.93 26.60 9.75
C VAL A 528 0.56 27.28 9.88
N ASN A 529 -0.25 27.23 8.82
CA ASN A 529 -1.57 27.79 8.73
C ASN A 529 -2.61 26.67 8.48
N PRO A 530 -3.63 26.54 9.36
CA PRO A 530 -4.68 25.51 9.22
C PRO A 530 -5.43 25.53 7.87
N GLU A 531 -5.70 26.71 7.30
CA GLU A 531 -6.42 26.83 6.02
C GLU A 531 -5.54 26.38 4.85
N VAL A 532 -4.27 26.76 4.84
CA VAL A 532 -3.29 26.33 3.82
C VAL A 532 -3.05 24.82 3.94
N SER A 533 -2.88 24.30 5.16
CA SER A 533 -2.78 22.87 5.44
C SER A 533 -3.96 22.08 4.86
N SER A 534 -5.17 22.63 4.98
CA SER A 534 -6.38 21.97 4.44
C SER A 534 -6.33 21.81 2.93
N LYS A 535 -5.82 22.81 2.21
CA LYS A 535 -5.68 22.75 0.76
C LYS A 535 -4.65 21.70 0.35
N TYR A 536 -3.51 21.62 1.02
CA TYR A 536 -2.53 20.56 0.74
C TYR A 536 -3.05 19.16 1.06
N LEU A 537 -3.85 19.01 2.12
CA LEU A 537 -4.51 17.73 2.43
C LEU A 537 -5.48 17.31 1.32
N GLN A 538 -6.25 18.26 0.77
CA GLN A 538 -7.13 18.02 -0.38
C GLN A 538 -6.35 17.69 -1.66
N ASP A 539 -5.26 18.41 -1.95
CA ASP A 539 -4.40 18.11 -3.09
C ASP A 539 -3.81 16.69 -2.99
N LYS A 540 -3.40 16.28 -1.79
CA LYS A 540 -2.92 14.91 -1.52
C LYS A 540 -3.96 13.85 -1.81
N MET A 541 -5.20 14.05 -1.36
CA MET A 541 -6.33 13.16 -1.64
C MET A 541 -6.56 13.02 -3.15
N LYS A 542 -6.47 14.13 -3.89
CA LYS A 542 -6.59 14.14 -5.35
C LYS A 542 -5.44 13.38 -6.00
N LEU A 543 -4.20 13.64 -5.61
CA LEU A 543 -3.01 12.98 -6.18
C LEU A 543 -3.02 11.47 -5.94
N GLY A 544 -3.43 10.99 -4.76
CA GLY A 544 -3.56 9.55 -4.54
C GLY A 544 -4.70 8.93 -5.37
N THR A 545 -5.79 9.67 -5.62
CA THR A 545 -6.83 9.24 -6.57
C THR A 545 -6.30 9.16 -8.00
N ASP A 546 -5.50 10.15 -8.43
CA ASP A 546 -4.88 10.16 -9.76
C ASP A 546 -3.88 8.99 -9.92
N LEU A 547 -3.11 8.65 -8.88
CA LEU A 547 -2.22 7.47 -8.86
C LEU A 547 -2.96 6.13 -9.02
N ILE A 548 -4.15 6.00 -8.43
CA ILE A 548 -5.03 4.83 -8.59
C ILE A 548 -5.52 4.72 -10.02
N TRP A 549 -5.99 5.82 -10.61
CA TRP A 549 -6.46 5.84 -12.00
C TRP A 549 -5.33 5.53 -12.99
N ASN A 550 -4.15 6.12 -12.77
CA ASN A 550 -2.95 5.81 -13.54
C ASN A 550 -2.58 4.31 -13.44
N TYR A 551 -2.60 3.71 -12.24
CA TYR A 551 -2.33 2.28 -12.07
C TYR A 551 -3.32 1.40 -12.85
N ARG A 552 -4.61 1.74 -12.84
CA ARG A 552 -5.64 1.02 -13.60
C ARG A 552 -5.38 1.01 -15.10
N GLN A 553 -4.78 2.07 -15.65
CA GLN A 553 -4.39 2.12 -17.06
C GLN A 553 -3.10 1.31 -17.32
N LEU A 554 -2.16 1.32 -16.38
CA LEU A 554 -0.88 0.60 -16.48
C LEU A 554 -1.03 -0.92 -16.32
N ASP A 555 -2.02 -1.40 -15.58
CA ASP A 555 -2.17 -2.80 -15.19
C ASP A 555 -2.03 -3.79 -16.38
N LYS A 556 -2.67 -3.47 -17.52
CA LYS A 556 -2.63 -4.27 -18.76
C LYS A 556 -1.25 -4.40 -19.40
N TYR A 557 -0.29 -3.58 -19.00
CA TYR A 557 1.09 -3.59 -19.50
C TYR A 557 2.07 -4.28 -18.56
N ILE A 558 1.74 -4.35 -17.26
CA ILE A 558 2.72 -4.76 -16.24
C ILE A 558 2.39 -6.11 -15.60
N ARG A 559 1.12 -6.51 -15.55
CA ARG A 559 0.66 -7.69 -14.82
C ARG A 559 0.14 -8.76 -15.76
N ASN A 560 0.59 -9.99 -15.53
CA ASN A 560 0.02 -11.17 -16.16
C ASN A 560 -1.42 -11.40 -15.67
N PRO A 561 -2.38 -11.75 -16.55
CA PRO A 561 -3.75 -12.00 -16.13
C PRO A 561 -3.81 -13.17 -15.13
N GLY A 562 -4.28 -12.87 -13.91
CA GLY A 562 -4.53 -13.84 -12.85
C GLY A 562 -5.87 -14.54 -13.02
N MET A 563 -6.22 -15.44 -12.08
CA MET A 563 -7.47 -16.20 -12.21
C MET A 563 -8.71 -15.29 -12.20
N TYR A 564 -8.67 -14.19 -11.44
CA TYR A 564 -9.80 -13.27 -11.32
C TYR A 564 -9.94 -12.35 -12.53
N ASP A 565 -8.88 -12.09 -13.27
CA ASP A 565 -8.96 -11.44 -14.59
C ASP A 565 -9.62 -12.39 -15.59
N ARG A 566 -9.15 -13.64 -15.62
CA ARG A 566 -9.60 -14.64 -16.61
C ARG A 566 -11.06 -15.06 -16.45
N ASN A 567 -11.62 -15.00 -15.24
CA ASN A 567 -13.05 -15.28 -15.01
C ASN A 567 -13.93 -14.01 -14.99
N GLY A 568 -13.34 -12.83 -15.13
CA GLY A 568 -14.04 -11.55 -15.15
C GLY A 568 -14.44 -11.00 -13.76
N THR A 569 -14.00 -11.62 -12.66
CA THR A 569 -14.23 -11.09 -11.30
C THR A 569 -13.49 -9.76 -11.08
N LEU A 570 -12.25 -9.66 -11.56
CA LEU A 570 -11.45 -8.44 -11.48
C LEU A 570 -11.57 -7.67 -12.79
N ILE A 571 -11.99 -6.40 -12.68
CA ILE A 571 -12.10 -5.48 -13.81
C ILE A 571 -11.35 -4.20 -13.45
N MET A 572 -10.19 -4.01 -14.07
CA MET A 572 -9.33 -2.84 -13.81
C MET A 572 -9.75 -1.62 -14.63
N GLU A 573 -10.19 -1.84 -15.88
CA GLU A 573 -10.69 -0.78 -16.77
C GLU A 573 -12.10 -0.34 -16.36
N ILE A 574 -12.17 0.67 -15.52
CA ILE A 574 -13.41 1.36 -15.14
C ILE A 574 -13.35 2.79 -15.71
N PRO A 575 -14.43 3.34 -16.31
CA PRO A 575 -14.45 4.73 -16.77
C PRO A 575 -14.19 5.70 -15.62
N ARG A 576 -13.39 6.77 -15.82
CA ARG A 576 -13.07 7.77 -14.78
C ARG A 576 -14.29 8.53 -14.25
N ASN A 577 -15.39 8.55 -15.00
CA ASN A 577 -16.64 9.22 -14.65
C ASN A 577 -17.58 8.37 -13.77
N TYR A 578 -17.08 7.27 -13.20
CA TYR A 578 -17.87 6.38 -12.34
C TYR A 578 -18.08 6.92 -10.94
#